data_AF-A0AAE3NFI2-F1
#
_entry.id   AF-A0AAE3NFI2-F1
#
_cell.length_a   1.000
_cell.length_b   1.000
_cell.length_c   1.000
_cell.angle_alpha   90.00
_cell.angle_beta   90.00
_cell.angle_gamma   90.00
#
_symmetry.space_group_name_H-M   'P 1'
#
loop_
_entity.id
_entity.type
_entity.pdbx_description
1 polymer ?
#
loop_
_entity_poly.entity_id
_entity_poly.type
_entity_poly.pdbx_seq_one_letter_code
_entity_poly.pdbx_strand_id
1 'polypeptide(L)'
;MASYKELLAQKAKLDEQLETARQKELAEVTERVRQVVLEYGLTAEDIGLAPKRSKRGPKSTVAPKYRDPKTGATWSGRGRAPAWIGKNRDRFLIA
;
A
#
# COMPACT_ATOMS: atom_id res chain seq x y z
N MET A 1 37.36 -2.61 34.44
CA MET A 1 36.58 -2.10 33.29
C MET A 1 35.69 -3.23 32.81
N ALA A 2 34.43 -2.97 32.48
CA ALA A 2 33.57 -3.99 31.88
C ALA A 2 34.19 -4.46 30.55
N SER A 3 34.17 -5.77 30.30
CA SER A 3 34.64 -6.32 29.04
C SER A 3 33.73 -5.90 27.90
N TYR A 4 34.28 -5.86 26.68
CA TYR A 4 33.52 -5.51 25.48
C TYR A 4 32.24 -6.35 25.31
N LYS A 5 32.30 -7.64 25.68
CA LYS A 5 31.16 -8.57 25.62
C LYS A 5 30.06 -8.21 26.63
N GLU A 6 30.43 -7.77 27.83
CA GLU A 6 29.47 -7.33 28.86
C GLU A 6 28.78 -6.02 28.46
N LEU A 7 29.50 -5.08 27.85
CA LEU A 7 28.93 -3.83 27.33
C LEU A 7 27.91 -4.10 26.21
N LEU A 8 28.19 -5.07 25.32
CA LEU A 8 27.24 -5.49 24.29
C LEU A 8 25.97 -6.11 24.89
N ALA A 9 26.10 -6.96 25.90
CA ALA A 9 24.96 -7.57 26.58
C ALA A 9 24.09 -6.53 27.31
N GLN A 10 24.72 -5.52 27.94
CA GLN A 10 24.00 -4.42 28.56
C GLN A 10 23.25 -3.57 27.54
N LYS A 11 23.85 -3.30 26.39
CA LYS A 11 23.18 -2.58 25.29
C LYS A 11 21.93 -3.32 24.81
N ALA A 12 22.05 -4.61 24.53
CA ALA A 12 20.91 -5.41 24.08
C ALA A 12 19.74 -5.38 25.08
N LYS A 13 20.05 -5.44 26.39
CA LYS A 13 19.04 -5.35 27.44
C LYS A 13 18.39 -3.97 27.53
N LEU A 14 19.16 -2.90 27.33
CA LEU A 14 18.64 -1.53 27.28
C LEU A 14 17.75 -1.31 26.05
N ASP A 15 18.15 -1.84 24.90
CA ASP A 15 17.35 -1.74 23.67
C ASP A 15 16.00 -2.45 23.84
N GLU A 16 15.96 -3.64 24.46
CA GLU A 16 14.72 -4.35 24.77
C GLU A 16 13.82 -3.56 25.74
N GLN A 17 14.42 -2.94 26.76
CA GLN A 17 13.69 -2.08 27.70
C GLN A 17 13.14 -0.83 27.02
N LEU A 18 13.90 -0.22 26.10
CA LEU A 18 13.47 0.94 25.33
C LEU A 18 12.29 0.61 24.42
N GLU A 19 12.33 -0.50 23.70
CA GLU A 19 11.22 -0.92 22.85
C GLU A 19 9.98 -1.26 23.69
N THR A 20 10.16 -1.91 24.84
CA THR A 20 9.05 -2.19 25.76
C THR A 20 8.43 -0.90 26.30
N ALA A 21 9.25 0.08 26.69
CA ALA A 21 8.78 1.38 27.17
C ALA A 21 8.04 2.13 26.06
N ARG A 22 8.60 2.16 24.85
CA ARG A 22 8.00 2.79 23.68
C ARG A 22 6.63 2.19 23.33
N GLN A 23 6.49 0.86 23.37
CA GLN A 23 5.20 0.21 23.12
C GLN A 23 4.15 0.59 24.16
N LYS A 24 4.53 0.68 25.44
CA LYS A 24 3.63 1.10 26.52
C LYS A 24 3.20 2.55 26.34
N GLU A 25 4.14 3.46 26.07
CA GLU A 25 3.83 4.88 25.82
C GLU A 25 2.91 5.03 24.60
N LEU A 26 3.19 4.33 23.50
CA LEU A 26 2.33 4.36 22.31
C LEU A 26 0.92 3.83 22.60
N ALA A 27 0.79 2.77 23.39
CA ALA A 27 -0.52 2.24 23.79
C ALA A 27 -1.30 3.26 24.64
N GLU A 28 -0.65 3.89 25.62
CA GLU A 28 -1.25 4.92 26.48
C GLU A 28 -1.69 6.15 25.68
N VAL A 29 -0.83 6.65 24.80
CA VAL A 29 -1.15 7.78 23.91
C VAL A 29 -2.31 7.42 22.99
N THR A 30 -2.33 6.21 22.44
CA THR A 30 -3.41 5.75 21.55
C THR A 30 -4.75 5.72 22.28
N GLU A 31 -4.79 5.22 23.50
CA GLU A 31 -6.02 5.20 24.32
C GLU A 31 -6.49 6.61 24.66
N ARG A 32 -5.58 7.52 25.03
CA ARG A 32 -5.91 8.92 25.28
C ARG A 32 -6.48 9.61 24.04
N VAL A 33 -5.87 9.39 22.87
CA VAL A 33 -6.37 9.94 21.60
C VAL A 33 -7.74 9.37 21.28
N ARG A 34 -7.96 8.06 21.48
CA ARG A 34 -9.27 7.42 21.28
C ARG A 34 -10.35 8.03 22.17
N GLN A 35 -10.05 8.28 23.44
CA GLN A 35 -10.99 8.93 24.36
C GLN A 35 -11.39 10.32 23.87
N VAL A 36 -10.42 11.16 23.50
CA VAL A 36 -10.69 12.51 22.97
C VAL A 36 -11.49 12.44 21.67
N VAL A 37 -11.17 11.49 20.78
CA VAL A 37 -11.91 11.28 19.54
C VAL A 37 -13.37 10.91 19.81
N LEU A 38 -13.62 10.03 20.79
CA LEU A 38 -14.97 9.61 21.16
C LEU A 38 -15.76 10.71 21.90
N GLU A 39 -15.12 11.45 22.81
CA GLU A 39 -15.75 12.50 23.61
C GLU A 39 -16.26 13.65 22.74
N TYR A 40 -15.45 14.08 21.78
CA TYR A 40 -15.77 15.20 20.89
C TYR A 40 -16.37 14.75 19.55
N GLY A 41 -16.54 13.45 19.33
CA GLY A 41 -17.06 12.90 18.07
C GLY A 41 -16.16 13.23 16.86
N LEU A 42 -14.85 13.32 17.07
CA LEU A 42 -13.90 13.66 16.01
C LEU A 42 -13.82 12.52 15.00
N THR A 43 -13.63 12.87 13.74
CA THR A 43 -13.35 11.91 12.67
C THR A 43 -11.89 12.00 12.25
N ALA A 44 -11.41 11.01 11.50
CA ALA A 44 -10.07 11.07 10.89
C ALA A 44 -9.89 12.32 9.99
N GLU A 45 -10.99 12.88 9.47
CA GLU A 45 -10.98 14.11 8.67
C GLU A 45 -10.69 15.34 9.53
N ASP A 46 -11.31 15.43 10.71
CA ASP A 46 -11.15 16.57 11.63
C ASP A 46 -9.74 16.67 12.22
N ILE A 47 -9.06 15.53 12.37
CA ILE A 47 -7.67 15.44 12.85
C ILE A 47 -6.63 15.38 11.72
N GLY A 48 -7.05 15.56 10.46
CA GLY A 48 -6.16 15.59 9.30
C GLY A 48 -5.46 14.26 8.97
N LEU A 49 -5.94 13.14 9.53
CA LEU A 49 -5.42 11.79 9.29
C LEU A 49 -6.20 11.04 8.19
N ALA A 50 -7.24 11.66 7.63
CA ALA A 50 -8.00 11.06 6.55
C ALA A 50 -7.09 10.76 5.35
N PRO A 51 -7.15 9.54 4.79
CA PRO A 51 -6.37 9.21 3.62
C PRO A 51 -6.78 10.14 2.49
N LYS A 52 -5.81 10.85 1.91
CA LYS A 52 -6.03 11.71 0.74
C LYS A 52 -6.55 10.82 -0.38
N ARG A 53 -7.88 10.77 -0.58
CA ARG A 53 -8.50 10.07 -1.70
C ARG A 53 -7.93 10.67 -2.98
N SER A 54 -6.96 9.99 -3.57
CA SER A 54 -6.50 10.31 -4.90
C SER A 54 -7.72 10.14 -5.80
N LYS A 55 -8.18 11.22 -6.45
CA LYS A 55 -9.28 11.18 -7.44
C LYS A 55 -8.99 10.22 -8.62
N ARG A 56 -7.79 9.65 -8.69
CA ARG A 56 -7.48 8.50 -9.53
C ARG A 56 -7.92 7.26 -8.78
N GLY A 57 -9.19 6.87 -8.97
CA GLY A 57 -9.62 5.51 -8.67
C GLY A 57 -8.69 4.49 -9.34
N PRO A 58 -8.69 3.22 -8.88
CA PRO A 58 -7.89 2.18 -9.50
C PRO A 58 -8.16 2.20 -11.01
N LYS A 59 -7.11 2.38 -11.83
CA LYS A 59 -7.24 2.26 -13.29
C LYS A 59 -7.81 0.88 -13.54
N SER A 60 -9.09 0.78 -13.86
CA SER A 60 -9.69 -0.48 -14.30
C SER A 60 -8.87 -0.95 -15.48
N THR A 61 -8.10 -2.02 -15.30
CA THR A 61 -7.38 -2.67 -16.39
C THR A 61 -8.44 -3.19 -17.34
N VAL A 62 -8.63 -2.48 -18.47
CA VAL A 62 -9.62 -2.87 -19.47
C VAL A 62 -9.22 -4.25 -19.99
N ALA A 63 -10.15 -5.20 -19.92
CA ALA A 63 -9.93 -6.56 -20.38
C ALA A 63 -9.40 -6.56 -21.84
N PRO A 64 -8.42 -7.41 -22.16
CA PRO A 64 -7.93 -7.54 -23.51
C PRO A 64 -9.06 -8.04 -24.43
N LYS A 65 -9.37 -7.27 -25.48
CA LYS A 65 -10.41 -7.61 -26.46
C LYS A 65 -9.84 -8.43 -27.63
N TYR A 66 -8.55 -8.31 -27.89
CA TYR A 66 -7.87 -8.96 -29.01
C TYR A 66 -6.61 -9.69 -28.55
N ARG A 67 -6.29 -10.85 -29.17
CA ARG A 67 -5.07 -11.64 -28.94
C ARG A 67 -4.45 -12.11 -30.26
N ASP A 68 -3.14 -12.00 -30.35
CA ASP A 68 -2.36 -12.57 -31.44
C ASP A 68 -2.22 -14.10 -31.27
N PRO A 69 -2.68 -14.93 -32.22
CA PRO A 69 -2.52 -16.39 -32.14
C PRO A 69 -1.07 -16.85 -32.27
N LYS A 70 -0.15 -16.03 -32.83
CA LYS A 70 1.25 -16.41 -33.02
C LYS A 70 2.13 -16.09 -31.82
N THR A 71 1.95 -14.92 -31.22
CA THR A 71 2.80 -14.44 -30.12
C THR A 71 2.10 -14.41 -28.77
N GLY A 72 0.77 -14.55 -28.74
CA GLY A 72 -0.02 -14.42 -27.52
C GLY A 72 -0.18 -12.98 -27.01
N ALA A 73 0.35 -11.97 -27.71
CA ALA A 73 0.21 -10.58 -27.34
C ALA A 73 -1.27 -10.15 -27.32
N THR A 74 -1.66 -9.34 -26.34
CA THR A 74 -3.07 -8.91 -26.18
C THR A 74 -3.23 -7.40 -26.30
N TRP A 75 -4.41 -6.97 -26.76
CA TRP A 75 -4.76 -5.56 -26.89
C TRP A 75 -6.21 -5.31 -26.46
N SER A 76 -6.41 -4.31 -25.59
CA SER A 76 -7.73 -3.95 -25.06
C SER A 76 -8.62 -3.16 -26.03
N GLY A 77 -8.12 -2.87 -27.24
CA GLY A 77 -8.82 -2.02 -28.21
C GLY A 77 -8.78 -0.53 -27.88
N ARG A 78 -8.15 -0.13 -26.76
CA ARG A 78 -7.91 1.27 -26.39
C ARG A 78 -6.44 1.65 -26.62
N GLY A 79 -6.21 2.86 -27.12
CA GLY A 79 -4.87 3.39 -27.40
C GLY A 79 -4.32 3.02 -28.78
N ARG A 80 -3.00 3.14 -28.98
CA ARG A 80 -2.34 2.83 -30.25
C ARG A 80 -2.47 1.35 -30.59
N ALA A 81 -2.99 1.05 -31.78
CA ALA A 81 -3.11 -0.32 -32.27
C ALA A 81 -1.71 -0.94 -32.48
N PRO A 82 -1.48 -2.18 -32.01
CA PRO A 82 -0.26 -2.94 -32.32
C PRO A 82 -0.17 -3.27 -33.82
N ALA A 83 1.05 -3.45 -34.33
CA ALA A 83 1.26 -3.74 -35.76
C ALA A 83 0.63 -5.08 -36.21
N TRP A 84 0.49 -6.05 -35.30
CA TRP A 84 0.02 -7.40 -35.61
C TRP A 84 -1.49 -7.49 -35.90
N ILE A 85 -2.32 -6.57 -35.38
CA ILE A 85 -3.78 -6.68 -35.51
C ILE A 85 -4.30 -6.24 -36.89
N GLY A 86 -3.53 -5.43 -37.61
CA GLY A 86 -3.87 -4.97 -38.97
C GLY A 86 -5.26 -4.32 -39.10
N LYS A 87 -5.84 -4.41 -40.31
CA LYS A 87 -7.17 -3.87 -40.64
C LYS A 87 -8.32 -4.84 -40.27
N ASN A 88 -8.10 -6.15 -40.41
CA ASN A 88 -9.10 -7.19 -40.11
C ASN A 88 -8.97 -7.66 -38.65
N ARG A 89 -9.46 -6.82 -37.74
CA ARG A 89 -9.32 -7.01 -36.29
C ARG A 89 -10.15 -8.18 -35.76
N ASP A 90 -11.21 -8.57 -36.46
CA ASP A 90 -12.15 -9.59 -36.03
C ASP A 90 -11.52 -10.98 -35.90
N ARG A 91 -10.46 -11.24 -36.67
CA ARG A 91 -9.69 -12.50 -36.60
C ARG A 91 -8.93 -12.71 -35.29
N PHE A 92 -8.77 -11.65 -34.52
CA PHE A 92 -8.01 -11.65 -33.28
C PHE A 92 -8.90 -11.43 -32.05
N LEU A 93 -10.22 -11.37 -32.21
CA LEU A 93 -11.14 -11.17 -31.08
C LEU A 93 -11.08 -12.35 -30.11
N ILE A 94 -10.94 -12.03 -28.83
CA ILE A 94 -11.16 -12.96 -27.72
C ILE A 94 -12.60 -12.69 -27.28
N ALA A 95 -13.51 -13.63 -27.53
CA ALA A 95 -14.90 -13.54 -27.09
C ALA A 95 -14.99 -13.61 -25.56
#